data_AF-A0A120F7X7-F1
#
_entry.id   AF-A0A120F7X7-F1
#
_cell.length_a   1.000
_cell.length_b   1.000
_cell.length_c   1.000
_cell.angle_alpha   90.00
_cell.angle_beta   90.00
_cell.angle_gamma   90.00
#
_symmetry.space_group_name_H-M   'P 1'
#
loop_
_entity.id
_entity.type
_entity.pdbx_description
1 polymer ?
#
loop_
_entity_poly.entity_id
_entity_poly.type
_entity_poly.pdbx_seq_one_letter_code
_entity_poly.pdbx_strand_id
1 'polypeptide(L)'
;MTAPTIQWTGRADPAEVTGRAVPVRAGGRGGWWALLPTVVALGLGWWRLDARDLWNDELVTWHVTSLSVEQFRMLVGNIDLVHAGYYLVMSALTTVTGDSTTALRLPSVLAVGLTAGLVTLIGRRLFDTPVGVLAGLVLALLPTVSRYAQEARSYALVTLAAVAATWLFLRAVDRPTRGRWWAYGVLLVLVGWLHFVALLVLPAHLFHLWRSVRGEEPRWRWAASTAIAGLFVLPVLILGSRQSGQISWVENDADAVLRFLANLTGTTAVLALVAALAVLAVAVAGADRRATVLMLLVWAVLPPVAGYLTAGTLHLFLARYFLFTVPAWALLAAFAVCRTARLATRERLPAAWLAGALVLLPVLAWQTLPAQERVRSNEADGQPRYLDAVRYLGTQVEPGDGVAYNDGFGGSSDVARKATDYGLRDQARPRDVFVAVPARQTGWLTARECREPLPCLGDTRRIWLVETGHLDDPLAGLPPAREALLRQRFLIRHVERFDRVRVVLLERKPA
;
A
#
# COMPACT_ATOMS: atom_id res chain seq x y z
N MET A 1 -73.91 -1.46 27.89
CA MET A 1 -72.56 -1.46 27.31
C MET A 1 -71.60 -2.05 28.35
N THR A 2 -71.29 -3.33 28.20
CA THR A 2 -70.28 -4.08 28.97
C THR A 2 -69.86 -5.24 28.07
N ALA A 3 -68.58 -5.31 27.74
CA ALA A 3 -68.00 -6.21 26.75
C ALA A 3 -67.95 -7.67 27.23
N PRO A 4 -68.08 -8.67 26.34
CA PRO A 4 -67.79 -10.06 26.68
C PRO A 4 -66.31 -10.38 26.49
N THR A 5 -65.75 -11.04 27.49
CA THR A 5 -64.39 -11.55 27.60
C THR A 5 -64.18 -12.73 26.63
N ILE A 6 -63.30 -12.59 25.65
CA ILE A 6 -62.89 -13.70 24.77
C ILE A 6 -61.71 -14.44 25.42
N GLN A 7 -61.96 -15.66 25.88
CA GLN A 7 -60.93 -16.61 26.30
C GLN A 7 -60.17 -17.14 25.08
N TRP A 8 -58.88 -16.82 24.98
CA TRP A 8 -57.96 -17.42 24.01
C TRP A 8 -57.61 -18.84 24.44
N THR A 9 -58.20 -19.83 23.76
CA THR A 9 -57.74 -21.23 23.78
C THR A 9 -57.07 -21.52 22.44
N GLY A 10 -55.73 -21.48 22.42
CA GLY A 10 -54.96 -21.77 21.22
C GLY A 10 -53.53 -22.10 21.60
N ARG A 11 -53.27 -23.40 21.84
CA ARG A 11 -51.90 -23.93 21.81
C ARG A 11 -51.39 -23.74 20.39
N ALA A 12 -50.42 -22.85 20.20
CA ALA A 12 -49.65 -22.79 18.99
C ALA A 12 -48.74 -24.03 18.91
N ASP A 13 -48.88 -24.77 17.83
CA ASP A 13 -48.04 -25.92 17.49
C ASP A 13 -46.59 -25.43 17.26
N PRO A 14 -45.56 -25.95 17.95
CA PRO A 14 -44.19 -25.43 17.85
C PRO A 14 -43.50 -25.65 16.49
N ALA A 15 -44.18 -26.26 15.51
CA ALA A 15 -43.57 -26.77 14.28
C ALA A 15 -43.55 -25.77 13.10
N GLU A 16 -44.27 -24.63 13.15
CA GLU A 16 -44.50 -23.79 11.95
C GLU A 16 -43.64 -22.52 11.82
N VAL A 17 -42.65 -22.32 12.70
CA VAL A 17 -41.69 -21.19 12.56
C VAL A 17 -40.27 -21.72 12.34
N THR A 18 -40.08 -22.50 11.28
CA THR A 18 -38.74 -22.77 10.75
C THR A 18 -38.58 -22.06 9.41
N GLY A 19 -38.16 -20.79 9.48
CA GLY A 19 -37.59 -20.13 8.32
C GLY A 19 -36.47 -21.01 7.78
N ARG A 20 -36.66 -21.55 6.57
CA ARG A 20 -35.70 -22.41 5.87
C ARG A 20 -34.33 -21.73 5.86
N ALA A 21 -33.46 -22.15 6.76
CA ALA A 21 -32.03 -21.93 6.62
C ALA A 21 -31.61 -22.65 5.34
N VAL A 22 -31.25 -21.90 4.30
CA VAL A 22 -30.69 -22.47 3.09
C VAL A 22 -29.45 -23.27 3.50
N PRO A 23 -29.41 -24.59 3.28
CA PRO A 23 -28.24 -25.38 3.63
C PRO A 23 -27.08 -24.90 2.77
N VAL A 24 -26.08 -24.28 3.41
CA VAL A 24 -24.79 -23.99 2.80
C VAL A 24 -24.17 -25.34 2.46
N ARG A 25 -24.24 -25.73 1.18
CA ARG A 25 -23.55 -26.92 0.68
C ARG A 25 -22.11 -26.87 1.17
N ALA A 26 -21.73 -27.87 1.97
CA ALA A 26 -20.34 -28.14 2.29
C ALA A 26 -19.62 -28.56 0.99
N GLY A 27 -19.21 -27.56 0.19
CA GLY A 27 -18.41 -27.76 -1.00
C GLY A 27 -17.04 -28.27 -0.61
N GLY A 28 -16.75 -29.51 -1.03
CA GLY A 28 -15.53 -30.24 -0.77
C GLY A 28 -14.25 -29.59 -1.31
N ARG A 29 -13.15 -30.30 -1.02
CA ARG A 29 -11.77 -30.07 -1.43
C ARG A 29 -11.66 -29.37 -2.79
N GLY A 30 -11.08 -28.17 -2.79
CA GLY A 30 -10.72 -27.47 -4.02
C GLY A 30 -10.48 -25.98 -3.79
N GLY A 31 -9.33 -25.63 -3.20
CA GLY A 31 -8.81 -24.26 -3.19
C GLY A 31 -8.28 -23.80 -4.56
N TRP A 32 -8.29 -24.69 -5.55
CA TRP A 32 -7.72 -24.48 -6.88
C TRP A 32 -8.32 -23.28 -7.64
N TRP A 33 -9.58 -22.90 -7.34
CA TRP A 33 -10.21 -21.71 -7.91
C TRP A 33 -9.45 -20.41 -7.60
N ALA A 34 -8.77 -20.35 -6.46
CA ALA A 34 -7.96 -19.19 -6.09
C ALA A 34 -6.62 -19.14 -6.83
N LEU A 35 -6.15 -20.25 -7.42
CA LEU A 35 -4.85 -20.32 -8.06
C LEU A 35 -4.75 -19.41 -9.28
N LEU A 36 -5.77 -19.39 -10.14
CA LEU A 36 -5.73 -18.57 -11.36
C LEU A 36 -5.61 -17.07 -11.02
N PRO A 37 -6.48 -16.46 -10.19
CA PRO A 37 -6.30 -15.07 -9.76
C PRO A 37 -4.96 -14.80 -9.06
N THR A 38 -4.51 -15.72 -8.21
CA THR A 38 -3.20 -15.60 -7.53
C THR A 38 -2.05 -15.59 -8.52
N VAL A 39 -2.01 -16.51 -9.48
CA VAL A 39 -0.94 -16.60 -10.48
C VAL A 39 -0.95 -15.39 -11.40
N VAL A 40 -2.12 -14.90 -11.82
CA VAL A 40 -2.23 -13.67 -12.63
C VAL A 40 -1.68 -12.46 -11.86
N ALA A 41 -2.09 -12.29 -10.60
CA ALA A 41 -1.61 -11.19 -9.75
C ALA A 41 -0.09 -11.27 -9.49
N LEU A 42 0.44 -12.48 -9.24
CA LEU A 42 1.88 -12.71 -9.10
C LEU A 42 2.63 -12.40 -10.40
N GLY A 43 2.13 -12.86 -11.54
CA GLY A 43 2.73 -12.62 -12.85
C GLY A 43 2.80 -11.13 -13.19
N LEU A 44 1.71 -10.39 -12.96
CA LEU A 44 1.68 -8.93 -13.15
C LEU A 44 2.62 -8.23 -12.15
N GLY A 45 2.62 -8.62 -10.87
CA GLY A 45 3.52 -8.07 -9.87
C GLY A 45 5.00 -8.34 -10.20
N TRP A 46 5.32 -9.51 -10.75
CA TRP A 46 6.70 -9.91 -11.09
C TRP A 46 7.21 -9.27 -12.38
N TRP A 47 6.32 -8.93 -13.31
CA TRP A 47 6.69 -8.43 -14.63
C TRP A 47 7.52 -7.14 -14.54
N ARG A 48 8.80 -7.22 -14.90
CA ARG A 48 9.80 -6.11 -14.85
C ARG A 48 9.95 -5.48 -13.45
N LEU A 49 9.94 -6.32 -12.41
CA LEU A 49 10.00 -5.91 -11.01
C LEU A 49 11.20 -5.01 -10.64
N ASP A 50 12.32 -5.13 -11.36
CA ASP A 50 13.57 -4.41 -11.14
C ASP A 50 13.84 -3.30 -12.17
N ALA A 51 12.94 -3.08 -13.13
CA ALA A 51 13.16 -2.10 -14.21
C ALA A 51 13.10 -0.63 -13.76
N ARG A 52 12.40 -0.38 -12.65
CA ARG A 52 12.26 0.92 -12.00
C ARG A 52 13.19 1.01 -10.79
N ASP A 53 13.87 2.14 -10.63
CA ASP A 53 14.70 2.40 -9.46
C ASP A 53 13.87 2.35 -8.17
N LEU A 54 14.52 2.19 -7.02
CA LEU A 54 13.85 2.36 -5.72
C LEU A 54 13.45 3.83 -5.60
N TRP A 55 12.16 4.11 -5.40
CA TRP A 55 11.70 5.47 -5.12
C TRP A 55 12.01 5.89 -3.68
N ASN A 56 11.75 7.16 -3.34
CA ASN A 56 12.16 7.75 -2.06
C ASN A 56 11.76 6.90 -0.85
N ASP A 57 10.49 6.49 -0.73
CA ASP A 57 10.05 5.73 0.44
C ASP A 57 10.62 4.29 0.47
N GLU A 58 10.97 3.72 -0.68
CA GLU A 58 11.68 2.43 -0.75
C GLU A 58 13.13 2.57 -0.30
N LEU A 59 13.81 3.67 -0.67
CA LEU A 59 15.15 3.99 -0.18
C LEU A 59 15.15 4.24 1.33
N VAL A 60 14.10 4.84 1.87
CA VAL A 60 13.88 4.93 3.33
C VAL A 60 13.76 3.54 3.93
N THR A 61 12.94 2.66 3.33
CA THR A 61 12.78 1.29 3.83
C THR A 61 14.11 0.54 3.83
N TRP A 62 14.86 0.57 2.73
CA TRP A 62 16.21 0.00 2.67
C TRP A 62 17.14 0.59 3.74
N HIS A 63 17.19 1.93 3.85
CA HIS A 63 18.02 2.62 4.82
C HIS A 63 17.73 2.14 6.24
N VAL A 64 16.46 2.10 6.64
CA VAL A 64 16.03 1.67 7.98
C VAL A 64 16.38 0.20 8.22
N THR A 65 16.23 -0.68 7.22
CA THR A 65 16.60 -2.10 7.38
C THR A 65 18.10 -2.33 7.55
N SER A 66 18.93 -1.38 7.09
CA SER A 66 20.38 -1.42 7.26
C SER A 66 20.89 -0.88 8.60
N LEU A 67 20.00 -0.32 9.44
CA LEU A 67 20.36 0.24 10.73
C LEU A 67 20.64 -0.85 11.78
N SER A 68 21.59 -0.57 12.67
CA SER A 68 21.73 -1.35 13.91
C SER A 68 20.51 -1.17 14.82
N VAL A 69 20.33 -2.07 15.78
CA VAL A 69 19.21 -2.01 16.75
C VAL A 69 19.17 -0.68 17.51
N GLU A 70 20.34 -0.14 17.89
CA GLU A 70 20.44 1.14 18.58
C GLU A 70 20.00 2.30 17.69
N GLN A 71 20.49 2.34 16.45
CA GLN A 71 20.12 3.36 15.47
C GLN A 71 18.62 3.31 15.12
N PHE A 72 18.06 2.10 14.98
CA PHE A 72 16.63 1.91 14.78
C PHE A 72 15.81 2.43 15.96
N ARG A 73 16.21 2.13 17.20
CA ARG A 73 15.56 2.66 18.41
C ARG A 73 15.60 4.19 18.48
N MET A 74 16.74 4.79 18.14
CA MET A 74 16.87 6.25 18.06
C MET A 74 15.95 6.83 16.99
N LEU A 75 15.90 6.21 15.81
CA LEU A 75 15.03 6.62 14.71
C LEU A 75 13.56 6.60 15.13
N VAL A 76 13.03 5.45 15.57
CA VAL A 76 11.59 5.33 15.91
C VAL A 76 11.18 6.18 17.11
N GLY A 77 12.12 6.55 17.97
CA GLY A 77 11.91 7.53 19.04
C GLY A 77 11.62 8.94 18.52
N ASN A 78 12.19 9.32 17.37
CA ASN A 78 12.08 10.66 16.80
C ASN A 78 11.08 10.75 15.63
N ILE A 79 11.03 9.72 14.78
CA ILE A 79 10.30 9.71 13.52
C ILE A 79 9.81 8.29 13.18
N ASP A 80 8.71 8.20 12.43
CA ASP A 80 8.31 6.98 11.74
C ASP A 80 7.93 5.76 12.62
N LEU A 81 7.59 5.98 13.90
CA LEU A 81 7.16 4.91 14.81
C LEU A 81 5.97 4.10 14.27
N VAL A 82 5.05 4.76 13.55
CA VAL A 82 3.87 4.12 12.94
C VAL A 82 4.23 3.09 11.87
N HIS A 83 5.46 3.12 11.34
CA HIS A 83 5.98 2.17 10.36
C HIS A 83 6.87 1.09 11.01
N ALA A 84 7.11 1.13 12.33
CA ALA A 84 8.06 0.25 13.01
C ALA A 84 7.74 -1.24 12.82
N GLY A 85 6.45 -1.63 12.85
CA GLY A 85 6.03 -3.00 12.61
C GLY A 85 6.42 -3.50 11.21
N TYR A 86 6.27 -2.65 10.19
CA TYR A 86 6.71 -2.95 8.83
C TYR A 86 8.23 -3.04 8.72
N TYR A 87 8.97 -2.10 9.31
CA TYR A 87 10.42 -2.12 9.29
C TYR A 87 11.01 -3.37 9.94
N LEU A 88 10.46 -3.84 11.07
CA LEU A 88 10.90 -5.07 11.71
C LEU A 88 10.69 -6.30 10.82
N VAL A 89 9.57 -6.38 10.11
CA VAL A 89 9.30 -7.45 9.13
C VAL A 89 10.33 -7.41 8.01
N MET A 90 10.59 -6.22 7.45
CA MET A 90 11.56 -6.06 6.38
C MET A 90 12.99 -6.37 6.82
N SER A 91 13.42 -5.92 8.01
CA SER A 91 14.74 -6.23 8.56
C SER A 91 14.94 -7.73 8.74
N ALA A 92 13.93 -8.45 9.23
CA ALA A 92 14.02 -9.91 9.35
C ALA A 92 14.14 -10.58 7.98
N LEU A 93 13.39 -10.13 6.97
CA LEU A 93 13.41 -10.70 5.63
C LEU A 93 14.74 -10.44 4.91
N THR A 94 15.26 -9.22 4.97
CA THR A 94 16.50 -8.84 4.28
C THR A 94 17.73 -9.56 4.83
N THR A 95 17.71 -10.02 6.09
CA THR A 95 18.78 -10.89 6.62
C THR A 95 18.89 -12.23 5.88
N VAL A 96 17.80 -12.71 5.28
CA VAL A 96 17.75 -14.00 4.57
C VAL A 96 17.83 -13.80 3.06
N THR A 97 17.12 -12.81 2.51
CA THR A 97 17.00 -12.60 1.06
C THR A 97 18.00 -11.62 0.48
N GLY A 98 18.77 -10.92 1.33
CA GLY A 98 19.57 -9.75 0.95
C GLY A 98 18.70 -8.52 0.69
N ASP A 99 19.33 -7.48 0.13
CA ASP A 99 18.75 -6.14 0.00
C ASP A 99 18.61 -5.64 -1.45
N SER A 100 18.70 -6.54 -2.43
CA SER A 100 18.45 -6.20 -3.84
C SER A 100 17.04 -5.63 -4.04
N THR A 101 16.84 -4.84 -5.10
CA THR A 101 15.52 -4.27 -5.46
C THR A 101 14.44 -5.34 -5.50
N THR A 102 14.75 -6.49 -6.11
CA THR A 102 13.86 -7.65 -6.20
C THR A 102 13.55 -8.23 -4.81
N ALA A 103 14.56 -8.40 -3.96
CA ALA A 103 14.39 -8.92 -2.59
C ALA A 103 13.52 -8.00 -1.73
N LEU A 104 13.71 -6.67 -1.84
CA LEU A 104 12.92 -5.68 -1.12
C LEU A 104 11.45 -5.65 -1.58
N ARG A 105 11.17 -5.86 -2.86
CA ARG A 105 9.79 -5.84 -3.42
C ARG A 105 9.08 -7.20 -3.34
N LEU A 106 9.81 -8.31 -3.18
CA LEU A 106 9.27 -9.67 -3.12
C LEU A 106 8.11 -9.83 -2.11
N PRO A 107 8.17 -9.30 -0.87
CA PRO A 107 7.08 -9.43 0.10
C PRO A 107 5.78 -8.81 -0.40
N SER A 108 5.87 -7.67 -1.09
CA SER A 108 4.71 -6.97 -1.67
C SER A 108 4.09 -7.75 -2.82
N VAL A 109 4.91 -8.33 -3.72
CA VAL A 109 4.43 -9.18 -4.82
C VAL A 109 3.68 -10.39 -4.27
N LEU A 110 4.26 -11.09 -3.29
CA LEU A 110 3.61 -12.24 -2.64
C LEU A 110 2.32 -11.83 -1.95
N ALA A 111 2.32 -10.69 -1.27
CA ALA A 111 1.14 -10.19 -0.57
C ALA A 111 -0.03 -9.91 -1.51
N VAL A 112 0.23 -9.30 -2.67
CA VAL A 112 -0.79 -9.06 -3.71
C VAL A 112 -1.32 -10.37 -4.29
N GLY A 113 -0.45 -11.35 -4.59
CA GLY A 113 -0.86 -12.67 -5.06
C GLY A 113 -1.78 -13.41 -4.08
N LEU A 114 -1.42 -13.41 -2.80
CA LEU A 114 -2.22 -13.98 -1.72
C LEU A 114 -3.54 -13.22 -1.51
N THR A 115 -3.52 -11.90 -1.66
CA THR A 115 -4.72 -11.06 -1.58
C THR A 115 -5.72 -11.45 -2.66
N ALA A 116 -5.31 -11.59 -3.92
CA ALA A 116 -6.19 -12.02 -5.01
C ALA A 116 -6.82 -13.39 -4.75
N GLY A 117 -6.05 -14.32 -4.20
CA GLY A 117 -6.54 -15.63 -3.79
C GLY A 117 -7.55 -15.56 -2.64
N LEU A 118 -7.27 -14.78 -1.60
CA LEU A 118 -8.19 -14.60 -0.48
C LEU A 118 -9.47 -13.86 -0.87
N VAL A 119 -9.39 -12.87 -1.75
CA VAL A 119 -10.56 -12.19 -2.32
C VAL A 119 -11.42 -13.18 -3.09
N THR A 120 -10.81 -14.11 -3.82
CA THR A 120 -11.54 -15.20 -4.49
C THR A 120 -12.29 -16.08 -3.49
N LEU A 121 -11.66 -16.44 -2.38
CA LEU A 121 -12.30 -17.24 -1.32
C LEU A 121 -13.41 -16.48 -0.60
N ILE A 122 -13.21 -15.18 -0.31
CA ILE A 122 -14.22 -14.30 0.29
C ILE A 122 -15.42 -14.16 -0.63
N GLY A 123 -15.21 -13.84 -1.91
CA GLY A 123 -16.29 -13.71 -2.90
C GLY A 123 -17.07 -15.01 -3.08
N ARG A 124 -16.37 -16.16 -3.10
CA ARG A 124 -17.02 -17.48 -3.10
C ARG A 124 -17.89 -17.72 -1.89
N ARG A 125 -17.41 -17.31 -0.71
CA ARG A 125 -18.14 -17.49 0.55
C ARG A 125 -19.34 -16.54 0.67
N LEU A 126 -19.20 -15.30 0.23
CA LEU A 126 -20.25 -14.29 0.33
C LEU A 126 -21.35 -14.49 -0.73
N PHE A 127 -20.97 -15.01 -1.91
CA PHE A 127 -21.86 -15.20 -3.05
C PHE A 127 -21.70 -16.62 -3.60
N ASP A 128 -20.75 -16.83 -4.51
CA ASP A 128 -20.45 -18.09 -5.18
C ASP A 128 -19.12 -18.05 -5.95
N THR A 129 -18.68 -19.21 -6.48
CA THR A 129 -17.37 -19.36 -7.13
C THR A 129 -17.14 -18.40 -8.30
N PRO A 130 -18.06 -18.22 -9.26
CA PRO A 130 -17.92 -17.22 -10.32
C PRO A 130 -17.61 -15.82 -9.81
N VAL A 131 -18.36 -15.33 -8.81
CA VAL A 131 -18.13 -14.00 -8.21
C VAL A 131 -16.75 -13.94 -7.57
N GLY A 132 -16.34 -14.99 -6.86
CA GLY A 132 -14.99 -15.08 -6.28
C GLY A 132 -13.89 -14.97 -7.33
N VAL A 133 -13.90 -15.84 -8.34
CA VAL A 133 -12.84 -15.90 -9.36
C VAL A 133 -12.76 -14.58 -10.12
N LEU A 134 -13.91 -14.03 -10.52
CA LEU A 134 -13.97 -12.75 -11.23
C LEU A 134 -13.46 -11.60 -10.35
N ALA A 135 -13.78 -11.57 -9.05
CA ALA A 135 -13.30 -10.53 -8.14
C ALA A 135 -11.76 -10.57 -7.99
N GLY A 136 -11.18 -11.77 -7.87
CA GLY A 136 -9.73 -11.93 -7.82
C GLY A 136 -9.04 -11.47 -9.10
N LEU A 137 -9.62 -11.78 -10.27
CA LEU A 137 -9.09 -11.34 -11.58
C LEU A 137 -9.22 -9.83 -11.77
N VAL A 138 -10.37 -9.24 -11.42
CA VAL A 138 -10.58 -7.80 -11.45
C VAL A 138 -9.54 -7.11 -10.58
N LEU A 139 -9.33 -7.57 -9.34
CA LEU A 139 -8.30 -7.03 -8.45
C LEU A 139 -6.90 -7.10 -9.06
N ALA A 140 -6.53 -8.25 -9.63
CA ALA A 140 -5.20 -8.46 -10.22
C ALA A 140 -4.90 -7.49 -11.37
N LEU A 141 -5.91 -7.12 -12.16
CA LEU A 141 -5.77 -6.23 -13.32
C LEU A 141 -5.67 -4.73 -12.95
N LEU A 142 -5.98 -4.35 -11.71
CA LEU A 142 -5.95 -2.93 -11.32
C LEU A 142 -4.49 -2.40 -11.27
N PRO A 143 -4.19 -1.29 -11.97
CA PRO A 143 -2.85 -0.70 -11.99
C PRO A 143 -2.31 -0.38 -10.60
N THR A 144 -3.16 0.12 -9.70
CA THR A 144 -2.74 0.42 -8.30
C THR A 144 -2.29 -0.84 -7.55
N VAL A 145 -2.92 -1.99 -7.82
CA VAL A 145 -2.52 -3.27 -7.22
C VAL A 145 -1.15 -3.71 -7.76
N SER A 146 -0.90 -3.53 -9.06
CA SER A 146 0.41 -3.80 -9.66
C SER A 146 1.49 -2.82 -9.18
N ARG A 147 1.18 -1.52 -9.07
CA ARG A 147 2.06 -0.47 -8.53
C ARG A 147 2.57 -0.85 -7.14
N TYR A 148 1.66 -1.18 -6.22
CA TYR A 148 2.04 -1.53 -4.84
C TYR A 148 2.52 -2.97 -4.67
N ALA A 149 2.35 -3.85 -5.67
CA ALA A 149 3.10 -5.10 -5.74
C ALA A 149 4.60 -4.83 -5.98
N GLN A 150 4.93 -3.78 -6.75
CA GLN A 150 6.28 -3.39 -7.15
C GLN A 150 6.86 -2.25 -6.31
N GLU A 151 6.48 -2.21 -5.04
CA GLU A 151 6.96 -1.22 -4.09
C GLU A 151 7.27 -1.88 -2.76
N ALA A 152 8.50 -1.71 -2.27
CA ALA A 152 8.93 -2.13 -0.94
C ALA A 152 8.37 -1.16 0.13
N ARG A 153 7.04 -1.15 0.25
CA ARG A 153 6.25 -0.41 1.24
C ARG A 153 5.14 -1.27 1.83
N SER A 154 4.57 -0.83 2.95
CA SER A 154 3.63 -1.65 3.74
C SER A 154 2.28 -1.90 3.05
N TYR A 155 1.90 -1.12 2.04
CA TYR A 155 0.53 -1.09 1.49
C TYR A 155 0.01 -2.46 1.03
N ALA A 156 0.84 -3.26 0.37
CA ALA A 156 0.47 -4.60 -0.08
C ALA A 156 0.26 -5.58 1.11
N LEU A 157 1.16 -5.55 2.10
CA LEU A 157 1.06 -6.36 3.32
C LEU A 157 -0.15 -5.95 4.17
N VAL A 158 -0.41 -4.65 4.28
CA VAL A 158 -1.59 -4.09 4.96
C VAL A 158 -2.87 -4.58 4.30
N THR A 159 -2.93 -4.54 2.97
CA THR A 159 -4.07 -5.02 2.18
C THR A 159 -4.28 -6.52 2.41
N LEU A 160 -3.22 -7.32 2.34
CA LEU A 160 -3.28 -8.76 2.64
C LEU A 160 -3.79 -9.00 4.07
N ALA A 161 -3.23 -8.30 5.06
CA ALA A 161 -3.61 -8.47 6.47
C ALA A 161 -5.06 -8.09 6.72
N ALA A 162 -5.56 -7.00 6.12
CA ALA A 162 -6.97 -6.59 6.21
C ALA A 162 -7.91 -7.62 5.58
N VAL A 163 -7.59 -8.10 4.36
CA VAL A 163 -8.38 -9.12 3.66
C VAL A 163 -8.35 -10.46 4.41
N ALA A 164 -7.20 -10.85 4.95
CA ALA A 164 -7.07 -12.04 5.79
C ALA A 164 -7.85 -11.89 7.11
N ALA A 165 -7.90 -10.69 7.70
CA ALA A 165 -8.72 -10.40 8.88
C ALA A 165 -10.20 -10.54 8.56
N THR A 166 -10.65 -10.02 7.41
CA THR A 166 -12.01 -10.23 6.90
C THR A 166 -12.31 -11.71 6.69
N TRP A 167 -11.39 -12.47 6.06
CA TRP A 167 -11.57 -13.90 5.89
C TRP A 167 -11.69 -14.65 7.24
N LEU A 168 -10.79 -14.39 8.19
CA LEU A 168 -10.83 -15.02 9.52
C LEU A 168 -12.07 -14.64 10.31
N PHE A 169 -12.50 -13.37 10.27
CA PHE A 169 -13.76 -12.90 10.85
C PHE A 169 -14.95 -13.71 10.31
N LEU A 170 -15.06 -13.77 8.98
CA LEU A 170 -16.09 -14.53 8.27
C LEU A 170 -16.08 -16.02 8.67
N ARG A 171 -14.90 -16.63 8.82
CA ARG A 171 -14.75 -18.02 9.31
C ARG A 171 -15.08 -18.21 10.79
N ALA A 172 -14.78 -17.22 11.63
CA ALA A 172 -15.05 -17.22 13.06
C ALA A 172 -16.55 -17.06 13.33
N VAL A 173 -17.26 -16.30 12.50
CA VAL A 173 -18.72 -16.19 12.52
C VAL A 173 -19.38 -17.51 12.10
N ASP A 174 -18.92 -18.15 11.01
CA ASP A 174 -19.56 -19.38 10.51
C ASP A 174 -19.44 -20.58 11.44
N ARG A 175 -18.26 -20.77 12.03
CA ARG A 175 -18.05 -21.83 13.03
C ARG A 175 -17.23 -21.25 14.18
N PRO A 176 -17.90 -20.73 15.21
CA PRO A 176 -17.24 -20.01 16.30
C PRO A 176 -16.39 -20.97 17.13
N THR A 177 -15.09 -20.72 17.14
CA THR A 177 -14.12 -21.42 18.00
C THR A 177 -13.17 -20.38 18.59
N ARG A 178 -12.67 -20.63 19.81
CA ARG A 178 -11.72 -19.71 20.48
C ARG A 178 -10.50 -19.43 19.61
N GLY A 179 -9.95 -20.46 18.96
CA GLY A 179 -8.78 -20.32 18.08
C GLY A 179 -9.00 -19.39 16.88
N ARG A 180 -10.19 -19.39 16.26
CA ARG A 180 -10.48 -18.49 15.12
C ARG A 180 -10.63 -17.04 15.54
N TRP A 181 -11.27 -16.79 16.68
CA TRP A 181 -11.39 -15.46 17.25
C TRP A 181 -10.02 -14.93 17.71
N TRP A 182 -9.19 -15.79 18.31
CA TRP A 182 -7.82 -15.44 18.66
C TRP A 182 -6.98 -15.10 17.42
N ALA A 183 -7.01 -15.94 16.39
CA ALA A 183 -6.31 -15.67 15.13
C ALA A 183 -6.78 -14.36 14.47
N TYR A 184 -8.09 -14.08 14.50
CA TYR A 184 -8.64 -12.79 14.05
C TYR A 184 -8.10 -11.62 14.88
N GLY A 185 -8.11 -11.71 16.22
CA GLY A 185 -7.58 -10.68 17.11
C GLY A 185 -6.09 -10.40 16.91
N VAL A 186 -5.25 -11.44 16.80
CA VAL A 186 -3.82 -11.31 16.49
C VAL A 186 -3.61 -10.61 15.15
N LEU A 187 -4.42 -10.96 14.14
CA LEU A 187 -4.31 -10.34 12.84
C LEU A 187 -4.72 -8.86 12.85
N LEU A 188 -5.68 -8.46 13.70
CA LEU A 188 -6.00 -7.04 13.91
C LEU A 188 -4.83 -6.27 14.54
N VAL A 189 -4.10 -6.88 15.48
CA VAL A 189 -2.88 -6.26 16.02
C VAL A 189 -1.87 -6.04 14.89
N LEU A 190 -1.66 -7.05 14.04
CA LEU A 190 -0.75 -6.94 12.89
C LEU A 190 -1.20 -5.84 11.91
N VAL A 191 -2.50 -5.75 11.58
CA VAL A 191 -3.06 -4.66 10.76
C VAL A 191 -2.73 -3.30 11.38
N GLY A 192 -2.95 -3.15 12.69
CA GLY A 192 -2.68 -1.90 13.42
C GLY A 192 -1.21 -1.48 13.39
N TRP A 193 -0.30 -2.45 13.58
CA TRP A 193 1.15 -2.24 13.59
C TRP A 193 1.77 -2.07 12.20
N LEU A 194 1.13 -2.58 11.15
CA LEU A 194 1.55 -2.33 9.76
C LEU A 194 1.04 -0.96 9.27
N HIS A 195 -0.24 -0.67 9.51
CA HIS A 195 -0.85 0.61 9.20
C HIS A 195 -2.25 0.75 9.84
N PHE A 196 -2.37 1.51 10.92
CA PHE A 196 -3.60 1.60 11.72
C PHE A 196 -4.85 2.06 10.97
N VAL A 197 -4.72 2.85 9.88
CA VAL A 197 -5.88 3.25 9.05
C VAL A 197 -6.65 2.05 8.51
N ALA A 198 -5.99 0.91 8.28
CA ALA A 198 -6.67 -0.30 7.79
C ALA A 198 -7.60 -0.95 8.84
N LEU A 199 -7.53 -0.54 10.11
CA LEU A 199 -8.53 -0.92 11.11
C LEU A 199 -9.93 -0.33 10.82
N LEU A 200 -10.04 0.62 9.89
CA LEU A 200 -11.33 1.09 9.35
C LEU A 200 -12.07 0.01 8.53
N VAL A 201 -11.55 -1.21 8.41
CA VAL A 201 -12.33 -2.40 7.99
C VAL A 201 -13.32 -2.87 9.08
N LEU A 202 -13.08 -2.55 10.35
CA LEU A 202 -13.89 -2.99 11.49
C LEU A 202 -15.37 -2.57 11.40
N PRO A 203 -15.73 -1.34 10.97
CA PRO A 203 -17.11 -0.95 10.70
C PRO A 203 -17.84 -1.89 9.73
N ALA A 204 -17.18 -2.42 8.71
CA ALA A 204 -17.78 -3.39 7.80
C ALA A 204 -18.02 -4.74 8.49
N HIS A 205 -17.07 -5.21 9.30
CA HIS A 205 -17.25 -6.43 10.12
C HIS A 205 -18.40 -6.26 11.11
N LEU A 206 -18.46 -5.11 11.79
CA LEU A 206 -19.55 -4.77 12.71
C LEU A 206 -20.89 -4.76 11.98
N PHE A 207 -20.98 -4.10 10.82
CA PHE A 207 -22.20 -4.06 10.01
C PHE A 207 -22.67 -5.48 9.63
N HIS A 208 -21.76 -6.35 9.17
CA HIS A 208 -22.09 -7.75 8.87
C HIS A 208 -22.61 -8.49 10.11
N LEU A 209 -21.95 -8.30 11.24
CA LEU A 209 -22.28 -8.94 12.50
C LEU A 209 -23.70 -8.56 12.97
N TRP A 210 -24.08 -7.29 12.84
CA TRP A 210 -25.42 -6.83 13.22
C TRP A 210 -26.52 -7.27 12.26
N ARG A 211 -26.25 -7.24 10.95
CA ARG A 211 -27.27 -7.45 9.91
C ARG A 211 -27.44 -8.90 9.48
N SER A 212 -26.40 -9.72 9.62
CA SER A 212 -26.35 -11.06 9.03
C SER A 212 -26.09 -12.17 10.04
N VAL A 213 -25.72 -11.84 11.28
CA VAL A 213 -25.40 -12.83 12.32
C VAL A 213 -26.40 -12.74 13.47
N ARG A 214 -26.96 -13.89 13.85
CA ARG A 214 -27.86 -14.04 15.00
C ARG A 214 -27.08 -14.54 16.22
N GLY A 215 -27.56 -14.17 17.41
CA GLY A 215 -26.96 -14.56 18.69
C GLY A 215 -25.93 -13.56 19.22
N GLU A 216 -25.72 -13.61 20.55
CA GLU A 216 -24.82 -12.71 21.25
C GLU A 216 -23.37 -13.19 21.26
N GLU A 217 -23.15 -14.50 21.11
CA GLU A 217 -21.80 -15.09 21.21
C GLU A 217 -20.79 -14.50 20.21
N PRO A 218 -21.09 -14.41 18.90
CA PRO A 218 -20.18 -13.78 17.95
C PRO A 218 -19.96 -12.29 18.23
N ARG A 219 -20.96 -11.60 18.81
CA ARG A 219 -20.91 -10.16 19.11
C ARG A 219 -19.91 -9.86 20.21
N TRP A 220 -20.01 -10.54 21.35
CA TRP A 220 -19.08 -10.31 22.45
C TRP A 220 -17.67 -10.80 22.10
N ARG A 221 -17.52 -11.89 21.33
CA ARG A 221 -16.19 -12.37 20.91
C ARG A 221 -15.52 -11.40 19.95
N TRP A 222 -16.27 -10.82 19.03
CA TRP A 222 -15.77 -9.74 18.18
C TRP A 222 -15.34 -8.55 19.03
N ALA A 223 -16.21 -8.09 19.96
CA ALA A 223 -15.91 -6.97 20.84
C ALA A 223 -14.66 -7.22 21.71
N ALA A 224 -14.51 -8.42 22.27
CA ALA A 224 -13.34 -8.81 23.04
C ALA A 224 -12.07 -8.82 22.16
N SER A 225 -12.16 -9.38 20.95
CA SER A 225 -11.02 -9.44 20.03
C SER A 225 -10.57 -8.04 19.58
N THR A 226 -11.53 -7.15 19.28
CA THR A 226 -11.23 -5.77 18.87
C THR A 226 -10.73 -4.93 20.04
N ALA A 227 -11.27 -5.10 21.24
CA ALA A 227 -10.79 -4.41 22.45
C ALA A 227 -9.35 -4.83 22.81
N ILE A 228 -9.06 -6.14 22.79
CA ILE A 228 -7.70 -6.65 23.02
C ILE A 228 -6.74 -6.13 21.95
N ALA A 229 -7.12 -6.19 20.66
CA ALA A 229 -6.28 -5.66 19.60
C ALA A 229 -6.03 -4.15 19.77
N GLY A 230 -7.08 -3.40 20.14
CA GLY A 230 -6.98 -1.98 20.46
C GLY A 230 -5.96 -1.69 21.56
N LEU A 231 -5.92 -2.48 22.63
CA LEU A 231 -4.95 -2.34 23.72
C LEU A 231 -3.50 -2.45 23.23
N PHE A 232 -3.21 -3.36 22.29
CA PHE A 232 -1.86 -3.54 21.74
C PHE A 232 -1.46 -2.51 20.69
N VAL A 233 -2.43 -1.85 20.04
CA VAL A 233 -2.19 -0.85 19.00
C VAL A 233 -2.15 0.56 19.60
N LEU A 234 -2.87 0.80 20.69
CA LEU A 234 -3.03 2.12 21.32
C LEU A 234 -1.70 2.82 21.66
N PRO A 235 -0.66 2.16 22.22
CA PRO A 235 0.60 2.84 22.51
C PRO A 235 1.27 3.42 21.26
N VAL A 236 1.24 2.69 20.14
CA VAL A 236 1.79 3.15 18.86
C VAL A 236 1.00 4.33 18.32
N LEU A 237 -0.33 4.33 18.47
CA LEU A 237 -1.16 5.46 18.06
C LEU A 237 -0.85 6.72 18.87
N ILE A 238 -0.78 6.60 20.20
CA ILE A 238 -0.50 7.74 21.09
C ILE A 238 0.89 8.30 20.82
N LEU A 239 1.92 7.44 20.82
CA LEU A 239 3.30 7.89 20.61
C LEU A 239 3.53 8.37 19.17
N GLY A 240 3.00 7.65 18.18
CA GLY A 240 3.12 8.00 16.76
C GLY A 240 2.38 9.29 16.40
N SER A 241 1.27 9.61 17.08
CA SER A 241 0.55 10.88 16.88
C SER A 241 1.42 12.12 17.16
N ARG A 242 2.45 11.99 18.00
CA ARG A 242 3.41 13.07 18.29
C ARG A 242 4.37 13.33 17.13
N GLN A 243 4.43 12.43 16.15
CA GLN A 243 5.27 12.49 14.97
C GLN A 243 4.48 12.90 13.70
N SER A 244 3.18 13.20 13.83
CA SER A 244 2.28 13.46 12.69
C SER A 244 2.65 14.69 11.84
N GLY A 245 3.43 15.63 12.38
CA GLY A 245 3.91 16.80 11.63
C GLY A 245 4.74 16.46 10.38
N GLN A 246 5.26 15.23 10.28
CA GLN A 246 6.01 14.77 9.10
C GLN A 246 5.14 14.62 7.84
N ILE A 247 3.83 14.47 8.00
CA ILE A 247 2.88 14.29 6.91
C ILE A 247 1.96 15.51 6.74
N SER A 248 2.25 16.63 7.39
CA SER A 248 1.42 17.85 7.30
C SER A 248 1.42 18.49 5.91
N TRP A 249 2.29 18.05 5.01
CA TRP A 249 2.31 18.45 3.60
C TRP A 249 1.14 17.84 2.79
N VAL A 250 0.43 16.85 3.33
CA VAL A 250 -0.71 16.23 2.64
C VAL A 250 -1.90 17.18 2.63
N GLU A 251 -2.19 17.70 1.44
CA GLU A 251 -3.33 18.55 1.17
C GLU A 251 -4.67 17.78 1.22
N ASN A 252 -5.74 18.52 1.50
CA ASN A 252 -7.11 18.01 1.58
C ASN A 252 -8.11 18.89 0.82
N ASP A 253 -7.64 19.57 -0.22
CA ASP A 253 -8.43 20.41 -1.10
C ASP A 253 -9.17 19.60 -2.19
N ALA A 254 -9.84 20.29 -3.11
CA ALA A 254 -10.57 19.66 -4.19
C ALA A 254 -9.63 18.84 -5.12
N ASP A 255 -8.42 19.34 -5.36
CA ASP A 255 -7.44 18.65 -6.18
C ASP A 255 -6.92 17.38 -5.51
N ALA A 256 -6.75 17.38 -4.19
CA ALA A 256 -6.45 16.17 -3.42
C ALA A 256 -7.52 15.09 -3.59
N VAL A 257 -8.81 15.46 -3.64
CA VAL A 257 -9.90 14.52 -3.93
C VAL A 257 -9.77 13.96 -5.35
N LEU A 258 -9.52 14.80 -6.35
CA LEU A 258 -9.34 14.34 -7.73
C LEU A 258 -8.13 13.41 -7.86
N ARG A 259 -7.01 13.73 -7.22
CA ARG A 259 -5.82 12.88 -7.15
C ARG A 259 -6.12 11.57 -6.43
N PHE A 260 -6.87 11.60 -5.34
CA PHE A 260 -7.29 10.40 -4.62
C PHE A 260 -8.08 9.46 -5.54
N LEU A 261 -9.08 10.00 -6.25
CA LEU A 261 -9.93 9.25 -7.16
C LEU A 261 -9.12 8.64 -8.32
N ALA A 262 -8.20 9.41 -8.91
CA ALA A 262 -7.32 8.91 -9.97
C ALA A 262 -6.40 7.77 -9.48
N ASN A 263 -5.88 7.86 -8.26
CA ASN A 263 -4.88 6.94 -7.74
C ASN A 263 -5.45 5.69 -7.05
N LEU A 264 -6.71 5.68 -6.60
CA LEU A 264 -7.29 4.54 -5.87
C LEU A 264 -7.31 3.26 -6.70
N THR A 265 -7.61 3.36 -8.00
CA THR A 265 -7.54 2.23 -8.96
C THR A 265 -6.48 2.41 -10.04
N GLY A 266 -5.88 3.61 -10.12
CA GLY A 266 -4.73 3.92 -10.97
C GLY A 266 -5.11 4.72 -12.21
N THR A 267 -6.41 4.75 -12.55
CA THR A 267 -6.99 5.71 -13.50
C THR A 267 -8.41 6.08 -13.07
N THR A 268 -8.84 7.29 -13.43
CA THR A 268 -10.22 7.75 -13.18
C THR A 268 -11.26 6.92 -13.95
N ALA A 269 -10.92 6.47 -15.16
CA ALA A 269 -11.80 5.62 -15.98
C ALA A 269 -12.08 4.26 -15.32
N VAL A 270 -11.05 3.62 -14.76
CA VAL A 270 -11.21 2.35 -14.05
C VAL A 270 -12.00 2.55 -12.76
N LEU A 271 -11.75 3.65 -12.03
CA LEU A 271 -12.55 3.97 -10.84
C LEU A 271 -14.03 4.16 -11.20
N ALA A 272 -14.31 4.95 -12.24
CA ALA A 272 -15.67 5.20 -12.71
C ALA A 272 -16.38 3.89 -13.10
N LEU A 273 -15.68 2.98 -13.77
CA LEU A 273 -16.21 1.66 -14.12
C LEU A 273 -16.55 0.82 -12.88
N VAL A 274 -15.62 0.66 -11.92
CA VAL A 274 -15.90 -0.15 -10.71
C VAL A 274 -16.94 0.52 -9.81
N ALA A 275 -17.01 1.86 -9.79
CA ALA A 275 -18.03 2.60 -9.07
C ALA A 275 -19.42 2.42 -9.70
N ALA A 276 -19.54 2.50 -11.03
CA ALA A 276 -20.77 2.22 -11.75
C ALA A 276 -21.25 0.79 -11.51
N LEU A 277 -20.33 -0.19 -11.53
CA LEU A 277 -20.65 -1.57 -11.20
C LEU A 277 -21.04 -1.75 -9.73
N ALA A 278 -20.45 -1.00 -8.79
CA ALA A 278 -20.88 -1.01 -7.40
C ALA A 278 -22.30 -0.45 -7.21
N VAL A 279 -22.67 0.61 -7.92
CA VAL A 279 -24.06 1.12 -7.95
C VAL A 279 -25.00 0.06 -8.53
N LEU A 280 -24.60 -0.58 -9.64
CA LEU A 280 -25.35 -1.67 -10.24
C LEU A 280 -25.50 -2.86 -9.29
N ALA A 281 -24.47 -3.21 -8.52
CA ALA A 281 -24.51 -4.25 -7.50
C ALA A 281 -25.61 -4.00 -6.47
N VAL A 282 -25.81 -2.75 -6.05
CA VAL A 282 -26.92 -2.37 -5.15
C VAL A 282 -28.27 -2.54 -5.84
N ALA A 283 -28.38 -2.08 -7.10
CA ALA A 283 -29.63 -2.13 -7.85
C ALA A 283 -30.11 -3.58 -8.13
N VAL A 284 -29.18 -4.50 -8.39
CA VAL A 284 -29.50 -5.91 -8.70
C VAL A 284 -29.45 -6.83 -7.48
N ALA A 285 -29.11 -6.31 -6.30
CA ALA A 285 -29.09 -7.07 -5.06
C ALA A 285 -30.51 -7.44 -4.64
N GLY A 286 -30.80 -8.75 -4.66
CA GLY A 286 -31.99 -9.29 -4.01
C GLY A 286 -31.96 -9.05 -2.49
N ALA A 287 -33.12 -9.18 -1.85
CA ALA A 287 -33.26 -8.99 -0.39
C ALA A 287 -32.31 -9.91 0.41
N ASP A 288 -32.01 -11.10 -0.10
CA ASP A 288 -31.10 -12.09 0.48
C ASP A 288 -29.61 -11.65 0.45
N ARG A 289 -29.22 -10.79 -0.51
CA ARG A 289 -27.82 -10.33 -0.68
C ARG A 289 -27.59 -8.88 -0.30
N ARG A 290 -28.65 -8.09 -0.09
CA ARG A 290 -28.56 -6.66 0.19
C ARG A 290 -27.66 -6.32 1.37
N ALA A 291 -27.75 -7.06 2.48
CA ALA A 291 -26.88 -6.84 3.64
C ALA A 291 -25.39 -7.07 3.32
N THR A 292 -25.08 -8.06 2.47
CA THR A 292 -23.71 -8.36 2.06
C THR A 292 -23.15 -7.28 1.14
N VAL A 293 -23.95 -6.81 0.17
CA VAL A 293 -23.55 -5.70 -0.71
C VAL A 293 -23.33 -4.41 0.09
N LEU A 294 -24.19 -4.10 1.04
CA LEU A 294 -24.03 -2.94 1.92
C LEU A 294 -22.78 -3.05 2.81
N MET A 295 -22.46 -4.24 3.32
CA MET A 295 -21.20 -4.49 4.05
C MET A 295 -19.98 -4.16 3.19
N LEU A 296 -19.97 -4.61 1.92
CA LEU A 296 -18.87 -4.32 0.99
C LEU A 296 -18.79 -2.82 0.67
N LEU A 297 -19.93 -2.13 0.56
CA LEU A 297 -19.93 -0.67 0.39
C LEU A 297 -19.40 0.06 1.63
N VAL A 298 -19.74 -0.38 2.83
CA VAL A 298 -19.16 0.16 4.06
C VAL A 298 -17.64 -0.03 4.02
N TRP A 299 -17.13 -1.19 3.63
CA TRP A 299 -15.69 -1.41 3.50
C TRP A 299 -15.04 -0.54 2.40
N ALA A 300 -15.71 -0.39 1.25
CA ALA A 300 -15.19 0.35 0.10
C ALA A 300 -15.16 1.87 0.31
N VAL A 301 -16.18 2.43 0.98
CA VAL A 301 -16.47 3.87 0.98
C VAL A 301 -16.22 4.52 2.34
N LEU A 302 -16.54 3.85 3.45
CA LEU A 302 -16.40 4.47 4.78
C LEU A 302 -14.95 4.86 5.09
N PRO A 303 -13.92 4.04 4.80
CA PRO A 303 -12.56 4.42 5.16
C PRO A 303 -12.05 5.67 4.44
N PRO A 304 -12.17 5.81 3.11
CA PRO A 304 -11.79 7.04 2.42
C PRO A 304 -12.56 8.27 2.90
N VAL A 305 -13.86 8.12 3.17
CA VAL A 305 -14.70 9.21 3.70
C VAL A 305 -14.21 9.63 5.09
N ALA A 306 -13.96 8.68 5.99
CA ALA A 306 -13.41 8.97 7.31
C ALA A 306 -12.02 9.63 7.20
N GLY A 307 -11.18 9.17 6.29
CA GLY A 307 -9.89 9.78 5.98
C GLY A 307 -9.99 11.23 5.53
N TYR A 308 -10.92 11.52 4.62
CA TYR A 308 -11.18 12.88 4.14
C TYR A 308 -11.70 13.79 5.26
N LEU A 309 -12.71 13.34 6.01
CA LEU A 309 -13.30 14.11 7.11
C LEU A 309 -12.31 14.40 8.24
N THR A 310 -11.27 13.57 8.39
CA THR A 310 -10.21 13.75 9.38
C THR A 310 -8.92 14.31 8.80
N ALA A 311 -8.90 14.68 7.51
CA ALA A 311 -7.67 15.06 6.81
C ALA A 311 -7.04 16.34 7.39
N GLY A 312 -7.85 17.31 7.82
CA GLY A 312 -7.37 18.56 8.42
C GLY A 312 -6.69 18.40 9.79
N THR A 313 -6.74 17.22 10.40
CA THR A 313 -6.05 16.93 11.67
C THR A 313 -5.03 15.81 11.54
N LEU A 314 -5.41 14.73 10.84
CA LEU A 314 -4.57 13.53 10.73
C LEU A 314 -3.69 13.52 9.49
N HIS A 315 -4.01 14.29 8.44
CA HIS A 315 -3.25 14.34 7.18
C HIS A 315 -3.10 12.97 6.49
N LEU A 316 -4.09 12.08 6.66
CA LEU A 316 -4.04 10.69 6.18
C LEU A 316 -4.76 10.48 4.83
N PHE A 317 -5.19 11.53 4.15
CA PHE A 317 -5.99 11.42 2.92
C PHE A 317 -5.13 11.17 1.67
N LEU A 318 -4.46 10.02 1.64
CA LEU A 318 -3.65 9.55 0.52
C LEU A 318 -4.20 8.22 0.00
N ALA A 319 -4.43 8.10 -1.31
CA ALA A 319 -5.02 6.89 -1.93
C ALA A 319 -4.33 5.59 -1.51
N ARG A 320 -3.01 5.61 -1.34
CA ARG A 320 -2.19 4.46 -0.93
C ARG A 320 -2.51 3.94 0.47
N TYR A 321 -2.95 4.81 1.39
CA TYR A 321 -3.38 4.41 2.73
C TYR A 321 -4.71 3.65 2.73
N PHE A 322 -5.48 3.77 1.63
CA PHE A 322 -6.79 3.13 1.47
C PHE A 322 -6.78 1.99 0.46
N LEU A 323 -5.60 1.48 0.07
CA LEU A 323 -5.47 0.33 -0.84
C LEU A 323 -6.27 -0.89 -0.35
N PHE A 324 -6.36 -1.09 0.97
CA PHE A 324 -7.10 -2.17 1.60
C PHE A 324 -8.62 -2.16 1.32
N THR A 325 -9.15 -1.08 0.71
CA THR A 325 -10.56 -0.97 0.30
C THR A 325 -10.81 -1.45 -1.12
N VAL A 326 -9.78 -1.50 -1.97
CA VAL A 326 -9.85 -1.93 -3.37
C VAL A 326 -10.41 -3.36 -3.54
N PRO A 327 -10.08 -4.33 -2.66
CA PRO A 327 -10.74 -5.64 -2.65
C PRO A 327 -12.28 -5.60 -2.61
N ALA A 328 -12.86 -4.65 -1.86
CA ALA A 328 -14.31 -4.51 -1.76
C ALA A 328 -14.93 -4.00 -3.07
N TRP A 329 -14.27 -3.06 -3.75
CA TRP A 329 -14.67 -2.60 -5.08
C TRP A 329 -14.64 -3.73 -6.11
N ALA A 330 -13.61 -4.57 -6.09
CA ALA A 330 -13.51 -5.73 -6.99
C ALA A 330 -14.62 -6.77 -6.72
N LEU A 331 -14.96 -7.03 -5.45
CA LEU A 331 -16.06 -7.92 -5.07
C LEU A 331 -17.42 -7.39 -5.53
N LEU A 332 -17.68 -6.09 -5.36
CA LEU A 332 -18.91 -5.44 -5.82
C LEU A 332 -19.04 -5.51 -7.34
N ALA A 333 -17.95 -5.19 -8.06
CA ALA A 333 -17.92 -5.25 -9.52
C ALA A 333 -18.21 -6.66 -10.06
N ALA A 334 -17.53 -7.67 -9.49
CA ALA A 334 -17.75 -9.06 -9.87
C ALA A 334 -19.17 -9.56 -9.56
N PHE A 335 -19.73 -9.17 -8.40
CA PHE A 335 -21.10 -9.51 -8.05
C PHE A 335 -22.10 -8.91 -9.06
N ALA A 336 -21.95 -7.63 -9.41
CA ALA A 336 -22.82 -6.97 -10.36
C ALA A 336 -22.85 -7.71 -11.70
N VAL A 337 -21.69 -8.01 -12.27
CA VAL A 337 -21.56 -8.69 -13.57
C VAL A 337 -22.15 -10.10 -13.54
N CYS A 338 -21.82 -10.89 -12.51
CA CYS A 338 -22.35 -12.25 -12.39
C CYS A 338 -23.88 -12.24 -12.19
N ARG A 339 -24.41 -11.31 -11.39
CA ARG A 339 -25.84 -11.25 -11.09
C ARG A 339 -26.64 -10.76 -12.29
N THR A 340 -26.20 -9.72 -12.99
CA THR A 340 -26.88 -9.20 -14.19
C THR A 340 -26.92 -10.24 -15.29
N ALA A 341 -25.83 -10.96 -15.55
CA ALA A 341 -25.79 -12.02 -16.55
C ALA A 341 -26.80 -13.15 -16.24
N ARG A 342 -26.96 -13.51 -14.97
CA ARG A 342 -27.97 -14.50 -14.55
C ARG A 342 -29.40 -13.96 -14.68
N LEU A 343 -29.65 -12.72 -14.31
CA LEU A 343 -30.96 -12.08 -14.48
C LEU A 343 -31.35 -11.99 -15.96
N ALA A 344 -30.42 -11.58 -16.83
CA ALA A 344 -30.64 -11.49 -18.28
C ALA A 344 -30.95 -12.85 -18.92
N THR A 345 -30.30 -13.91 -18.45
CA THR A 345 -30.53 -15.29 -18.94
C THR A 345 -31.67 -16.02 -18.23
N ARG A 346 -32.42 -15.32 -17.36
CA ARG A 346 -33.47 -15.89 -16.49
C ARG A 346 -32.99 -17.13 -15.73
N GLU A 347 -31.73 -17.11 -15.30
CA GLU A 347 -31.02 -18.18 -14.58
C GLU A 347 -30.94 -19.53 -15.32
N ARG A 348 -31.26 -19.57 -16.63
CA ARG A 348 -31.25 -20.79 -17.45
C ARG A 348 -29.84 -21.27 -17.81
N LEU A 349 -28.86 -20.36 -17.81
CA LEU A 349 -27.49 -20.63 -18.22
C LEU A 349 -26.54 -20.47 -17.02
N PRO A 350 -26.07 -21.58 -16.40
CA PRO A 350 -25.20 -21.50 -15.22
C PRO A 350 -23.85 -20.83 -15.53
N ALA A 351 -23.44 -20.83 -16.80
CA ALA A 351 -22.22 -20.22 -17.31
C ALA A 351 -22.39 -18.79 -17.85
N ALA A 352 -23.57 -18.14 -17.67
CA ALA A 352 -23.83 -16.79 -18.21
C ALA A 352 -22.80 -15.73 -17.75
N TRP A 353 -22.21 -15.91 -16.57
CA TRP A 353 -21.17 -15.04 -16.04
C TRP A 353 -19.92 -14.99 -16.93
N LEU A 354 -19.63 -16.05 -17.72
CA LEU A 354 -18.51 -16.07 -18.66
C LEU A 354 -18.66 -14.99 -19.72
N ALA A 355 -19.87 -14.74 -20.22
CA ALA A 355 -20.10 -13.66 -21.19
C ALA A 355 -19.78 -12.29 -20.58
N GLY A 356 -20.21 -12.06 -19.33
CA GLY A 356 -19.87 -10.84 -18.60
C GLY A 356 -18.37 -10.71 -18.34
N ALA A 357 -17.70 -11.80 -17.95
CA ALA A 357 -16.25 -11.82 -17.75
C ALA A 357 -15.46 -11.60 -19.06
N LEU A 358 -15.93 -12.16 -20.17
CA LEU A 358 -15.37 -11.99 -21.52
C LEU A 358 -15.48 -10.54 -22.03
N VAL A 359 -16.39 -9.74 -21.48
CA VAL A 359 -16.46 -8.30 -21.77
C VAL A 359 -15.63 -7.52 -20.77
N LEU A 360 -15.83 -7.75 -19.46
CA LEU A 360 -15.21 -6.94 -18.41
C LEU A 360 -13.69 -7.06 -18.40
N LEU A 361 -13.13 -8.27 -18.49
CA LEU A 361 -11.70 -8.49 -18.34
C LEU A 361 -10.89 -7.88 -19.51
N PRO A 362 -11.28 -8.04 -20.79
CA PRO A 362 -10.60 -7.36 -21.89
C PRO A 362 -10.73 -5.84 -21.84
N VAL A 363 -11.91 -5.31 -21.46
CA VAL A 363 -12.09 -3.85 -21.30
C VAL A 363 -11.18 -3.32 -20.20
N LEU A 364 -11.11 -3.99 -19.05
CA LEU A 364 -10.18 -3.64 -17.98
C LEU A 364 -8.72 -3.75 -18.44
N ALA A 365 -8.33 -4.84 -19.07
CA ALA A 365 -6.96 -5.02 -19.57
C ALA A 365 -6.56 -3.91 -20.55
N TRP A 366 -7.43 -3.57 -21.51
CA TRP A 366 -7.21 -2.49 -22.47
C TRP A 366 -7.07 -1.12 -21.78
N GLN A 367 -8.00 -0.79 -20.89
CA GLN A 367 -8.00 0.50 -20.17
C GLN A 367 -6.82 0.64 -19.20
N THR A 368 -6.29 -0.48 -18.72
CA THR A 368 -5.21 -0.49 -17.72
C THR A 368 -3.83 -0.62 -18.35
N LEU A 369 -3.69 -1.06 -19.60
CA LEU A 369 -2.40 -1.31 -20.25
C LEU A 369 -1.44 -0.10 -20.21
N PRO A 370 -1.86 1.14 -20.54
CA PRO A 370 -0.95 2.29 -20.44
C PRO A 370 -0.55 2.63 -19.01
N ALA A 371 -1.41 2.37 -18.03
CA ALA A 371 -1.08 2.55 -16.62
C ALA A 371 -0.14 1.42 -16.13
N GLN A 372 -0.31 0.20 -16.62
CA GLN A 372 0.59 -0.92 -16.34
C GLN A 372 2.00 -0.64 -16.86
N GLU A 373 2.16 -0.10 -18.06
CA GLU A 373 3.49 0.26 -18.57
C GLU A 373 4.14 1.37 -17.72
N ARG A 374 3.38 2.42 -17.40
CA ARG A 374 3.88 3.54 -16.59
C ARG A 374 4.37 3.13 -15.20
N VAL A 375 3.68 2.24 -14.48
CA VAL A 375 4.10 1.85 -13.12
C VAL A 375 5.44 1.09 -13.08
N ARG A 376 5.94 0.64 -14.23
CA ARG A 376 7.22 -0.06 -14.41
C ARG A 376 8.33 0.86 -14.92
N SER A 377 8.07 2.15 -15.10
CA SER A 377 9.06 3.16 -15.47
C SER A 377 9.21 4.21 -14.36
N ASN A 378 10.35 4.90 -14.35
CA ASN A 378 10.57 6.02 -13.41
C ASN A 378 9.66 7.23 -13.72
N GLU A 379 9.04 7.26 -14.91
CA GLU A 379 8.11 8.33 -15.31
C GLU A 379 6.87 8.40 -14.42
N ALA A 380 6.43 7.28 -13.81
CA ALA A 380 5.24 7.23 -12.96
C ALA A 380 5.25 8.29 -11.85
N ASP A 381 6.42 8.54 -11.28
CA ASP A 381 6.61 9.50 -10.17
C ASP A 381 7.51 10.67 -10.58
N GLY A 382 7.88 10.73 -11.85
CA GLY A 382 8.84 11.70 -12.39
C GLY A 382 10.25 11.59 -11.81
N GLN A 383 10.59 10.42 -11.25
CA GLN A 383 11.80 10.19 -10.48
C GLN A 383 13.06 10.18 -11.37
N PRO A 384 14.16 10.83 -10.95
CA PRO A 384 15.45 10.70 -11.62
C PRO A 384 15.98 9.28 -11.67
N ARG A 385 16.72 8.94 -12.75
CA ARG A 385 17.44 7.67 -12.91
C ARG A 385 18.72 7.63 -12.07
N TYR A 386 18.57 7.74 -10.75
CA TYR A 386 19.71 7.78 -9.81
C TYR A 386 20.63 6.58 -9.96
N LEU A 387 20.11 5.36 -10.16
CA LEU A 387 20.99 4.18 -10.18
C LEU A 387 21.89 4.13 -11.41
N ASP A 388 21.44 4.61 -12.56
CA ASP A 388 22.27 4.69 -13.76
C ASP A 388 23.41 5.72 -13.55
N ALA A 389 23.06 6.89 -12.98
CA ALA A 389 24.04 7.92 -12.61
C ALA A 389 25.05 7.44 -11.56
N VAL A 390 24.58 6.74 -10.52
CA VAL A 390 25.43 6.23 -9.44
C VAL A 390 26.31 5.08 -9.92
N ARG A 391 25.81 4.19 -10.80
CA ARG A 391 26.63 3.14 -11.41
C ARG A 391 27.76 3.75 -12.24
N TYR A 392 27.45 4.76 -13.06
CA TYR A 392 28.49 5.50 -13.79
C TYR A 392 29.50 6.12 -12.84
N LEU A 393 29.05 6.86 -11.82
CA LEU A 393 29.91 7.47 -10.80
C LEU A 393 30.82 6.43 -10.15
N GLY A 394 30.30 5.27 -9.76
CA GLY A 394 31.09 4.18 -9.16
C GLY A 394 32.23 3.67 -10.04
N THR A 395 32.10 3.73 -11.38
CA THR A 395 33.20 3.36 -12.30
C THR A 395 34.30 4.42 -12.41
N GLN A 396 34.03 5.65 -11.98
CA GLN A 396 34.91 6.80 -12.16
C GLN A 396 35.56 7.29 -10.84
N VAL A 397 35.04 6.84 -9.69
CA VAL A 397 35.51 7.27 -8.37
C VAL A 397 36.90 6.73 -8.07
N GLU A 398 37.79 7.62 -7.64
CA GLU A 398 39.12 7.29 -7.15
C GLU A 398 39.21 7.46 -5.61
N PRO A 399 40.18 6.78 -4.94
CA PRO A 399 40.45 7.01 -3.54
C PRO A 399 40.74 8.49 -3.24
N GLY A 400 39.97 9.08 -2.32
CA GLY A 400 40.08 10.49 -1.95
C GLY A 400 39.07 11.42 -2.64
N ASP A 401 38.29 10.91 -3.60
CA ASP A 401 37.19 11.66 -4.18
C ASP A 401 36.08 11.95 -3.16
N GLY A 402 35.50 13.14 -3.31
CA GLY A 402 34.31 13.55 -2.59
C GLY A 402 33.05 13.41 -3.42
N VAL A 403 31.90 13.41 -2.75
CA VAL A 403 30.58 13.52 -3.38
C VAL A 403 29.79 14.67 -2.75
N ALA A 404 29.00 15.37 -3.56
CA ALA A 404 28.05 16.38 -3.13
C ALA A 404 26.72 16.19 -3.87
N TYR A 405 25.64 16.77 -3.34
CA TYR A 405 24.29 16.55 -3.86
C TYR A 405 23.55 17.88 -4.03
N ASN A 406 23.02 18.10 -5.24
CA ASN A 406 22.11 19.19 -5.58
C ASN A 406 20.77 18.60 -6.05
N ASP A 407 20.03 18.04 -5.11
CA ASP A 407 18.85 17.22 -5.39
C ASP A 407 17.56 18.05 -5.27
N GLY A 408 17.21 18.71 -6.38
CA GLY A 408 15.97 19.47 -6.49
C GLY A 408 14.72 18.59 -6.47
N PHE A 409 14.82 17.31 -6.85
CA PHE A 409 13.68 16.38 -6.86
C PHE A 409 13.27 16.01 -5.44
N GLY A 410 14.25 15.68 -4.59
CA GLY A 410 14.01 15.37 -3.18
C GLY A 410 13.70 16.58 -2.29
N GLY A 411 13.77 17.81 -2.83
CA GLY A 411 13.70 19.07 -2.06
C GLY A 411 14.86 19.24 -1.05
N SER A 412 15.77 18.28 -0.99
CA SER A 412 16.91 18.16 -0.10
C SER A 412 17.88 17.13 -0.67
N SER A 413 19.13 17.12 -0.20
CA SER A 413 20.17 16.19 -0.64
C SER A 413 19.92 14.71 -0.28
N ASP A 414 18.91 14.40 0.54
CA ASP A 414 18.80 13.12 1.22
C ASP A 414 18.27 11.96 0.37
N VAL A 415 17.55 12.22 -0.74
CA VAL A 415 17.08 11.17 -1.64
C VAL A 415 18.24 10.71 -2.53
N ALA A 416 18.91 11.64 -3.22
CA ALA A 416 20.12 11.38 -3.99
C ALA A 416 21.22 10.71 -3.14
N ARG A 417 21.38 11.15 -1.88
CA ARG A 417 22.31 10.55 -0.92
C ARG A 417 21.98 9.09 -0.64
N LYS A 418 20.72 8.76 -0.31
CA LYS A 418 20.31 7.36 -0.07
C LYS A 418 20.42 6.52 -1.34
N ALA A 419 20.08 7.07 -2.50
CA ALA A 419 20.24 6.38 -3.77
C ALA A 419 21.71 6.07 -4.08
N THR A 420 22.62 7.00 -3.77
CA THR A 420 24.07 6.81 -3.91
C THR A 420 24.60 5.78 -2.90
N ASP A 421 24.17 5.88 -1.64
CA ASP A 421 24.50 4.89 -0.60
C ASP A 421 24.04 3.48 -0.99
N TYR A 422 22.85 3.35 -1.58
CA TYR A 422 22.33 2.07 -2.06
C TYR A 422 23.08 1.57 -3.30
N GLY A 423 23.31 2.43 -4.29
CA GLY A 423 23.95 2.04 -5.55
C GLY A 423 25.43 1.67 -5.39
N LEU A 424 26.12 2.23 -4.40
CA LEU A 424 27.53 1.95 -4.09
C LEU A 424 27.72 1.07 -2.83
N ARG A 425 26.68 0.40 -2.33
CA ARG A 425 26.74 -0.34 -1.06
C ARG A 425 27.79 -1.46 -1.03
N ASP A 426 28.11 -2.02 -2.19
CA ASP A 426 29.08 -3.11 -2.37
C ASP A 426 30.46 -2.63 -2.83
N GLN A 427 30.72 -1.32 -2.82
CA GLN A 427 31.94 -0.71 -3.36
C GLN A 427 32.49 0.39 -2.44
N ALA A 428 33.70 0.87 -2.74
CA ALA A 428 34.25 2.04 -2.07
C ALA A 428 33.38 3.26 -2.36
N ARG A 429 33.01 4.00 -1.31
CA ARG A 429 32.15 5.18 -1.42
C ARG A 429 32.98 6.47 -1.33
N PRO A 430 32.74 7.45 -2.22
CA PRO A 430 33.33 8.77 -2.04
C PRO A 430 32.79 9.42 -0.76
N ARG A 431 33.59 10.27 -0.14
CA ARG A 431 33.21 10.97 1.10
C ARG A 431 32.18 12.06 0.78
N ASP A 432 31.03 12.07 1.44
CA ASP A 432 30.12 13.23 1.35
C ASP A 432 30.79 14.46 1.99
N VAL A 433 31.13 15.45 1.16
CA VAL A 433 31.99 16.58 1.56
C VAL A 433 31.27 17.65 2.37
N PHE A 434 29.94 17.58 2.48
CA PHE A 434 29.12 18.56 3.19
C PHE A 434 28.36 17.98 4.38
N VAL A 435 28.53 16.69 4.69
CA VAL A 435 27.89 16.06 5.85
C VAL A 435 28.80 16.08 7.07
N ALA A 436 28.26 16.60 8.18
CA ALA A 436 28.91 16.55 9.49
C ALA A 436 28.55 15.25 10.24
N VAL A 437 27.28 14.84 10.20
CA VAL A 437 26.80 13.59 10.81
C VAL A 437 25.88 12.85 9.84
N PRO A 438 26.21 11.61 9.45
CA PRO A 438 25.36 10.80 8.57
C PRO A 438 23.98 10.54 9.18
N ALA A 439 22.94 10.41 8.35
CA ALA A 439 21.55 10.18 8.79
C ALA A 439 21.41 9.00 9.78
N ARG A 440 22.16 7.91 9.54
CA ARG A 440 22.15 6.73 10.43
C ARG A 440 22.56 7.02 11.89
N GLN A 441 23.23 8.15 12.15
CA GLN A 441 23.68 8.57 13.50
C GLN A 441 22.84 9.72 14.09
N THR A 442 21.97 10.35 13.30
CA THR A 442 21.16 11.48 13.79
C THR A 442 19.90 11.02 14.52
N GLY A 443 19.46 9.78 14.27
CA GLY A 443 18.12 9.33 14.67
C GLY A 443 17.02 9.95 13.82
N TRP A 444 17.34 10.47 12.63
CA TRP A 444 16.41 11.04 11.65
C TRP A 444 16.70 10.43 10.26
N LEU A 445 15.75 10.61 9.33
CA LEU A 445 15.94 10.19 7.93
C LEU A 445 16.87 11.11 7.13
N THR A 446 17.31 12.21 7.74
CA THR A 446 18.13 13.25 7.12
C THR A 446 19.51 13.33 7.77
N ALA A 447 20.53 13.60 6.95
CA ALA A 447 21.87 13.85 7.46
C ALA A 447 21.97 15.25 8.09
N ARG A 448 22.85 15.40 9.07
CA ARG A 448 23.21 16.73 9.57
C ARG A 448 24.35 17.29 8.73
N GLU A 449 23.99 18.30 7.97
CA GLU A 449 24.89 19.08 7.14
C GLU A 449 25.90 19.91 7.95
N CYS A 450 27.08 20.16 7.37
CA CYS A 450 28.11 21.04 7.92
C CYS A 450 27.62 22.50 7.94
N ARG A 451 27.77 23.16 9.11
CA ARG A 451 27.44 24.59 9.29
C ARG A 451 28.33 25.48 8.45
N GLU A 452 29.63 25.19 8.46
CA GLU A 452 30.63 25.86 7.64
C GLU A 452 31.13 24.90 6.55
N PRO A 453 30.90 25.19 5.26
CA PRO A 453 31.25 24.26 4.18
C PRO A 453 32.75 24.09 3.98
N LEU A 454 33.55 25.13 4.20
CA LEU A 454 34.99 25.14 3.88
C LEU A 454 35.80 24.15 4.73
N PRO A 455 35.67 24.09 6.07
CA PRO A 455 36.37 23.08 6.87
C PRO A 455 35.96 21.65 6.52
N CYS A 456 34.67 21.44 6.21
CA CYS A 456 34.09 20.14 5.87
C CYS A 456 34.63 19.61 4.53
N LEU A 457 34.75 20.51 3.55
CA LEU A 457 35.34 20.25 2.25
C LEU A 457 36.81 19.79 2.36
N GLY A 458 37.59 20.37 3.27
CA GLY A 458 38.99 20.03 3.50
C GLY A 458 39.83 20.17 2.22
N ASP A 459 40.74 19.20 2.01
CA ASP A 459 41.68 19.17 0.87
C ASP A 459 41.17 18.35 -0.33
N THR A 460 39.87 18.03 -0.36
CA THR A 460 39.26 17.24 -1.42
C THR A 460 39.56 17.86 -2.80
N ARG A 461 40.20 17.09 -3.68
CA ARG A 461 40.65 17.56 -5.01
C ARG A 461 39.60 17.37 -6.09
N ARG A 462 38.84 16.28 -6.03
CA ARG A 462 37.81 15.91 -7.00
C ARG A 462 36.49 15.70 -6.27
N ILE A 463 35.42 16.29 -6.79
CA ILE A 463 34.07 16.13 -6.25
C ILE A 463 33.13 15.71 -7.37
N TRP A 464 32.40 14.64 -7.11
CA TRP A 464 31.28 14.22 -7.94
C TRP A 464 30.00 14.87 -7.41
N LEU A 465 29.43 15.79 -8.17
CA LEU A 465 28.15 16.40 -7.84
C LEU A 465 27.03 15.64 -8.56
N VAL A 466 26.10 15.08 -7.78
CA VAL A 466 24.87 14.46 -8.28
C VAL A 466 23.76 15.51 -8.24
N GLU A 467 23.25 15.91 -9.40
CA GLU A 467 22.32 17.02 -9.55
C GLU A 467 21.04 16.63 -10.26
N THR A 468 19.89 17.13 -9.78
CA THR A 468 18.56 16.86 -10.34
C THR A 468 17.68 18.12 -10.44
N GLY A 469 18.24 19.30 -10.23
CA GLY A 469 17.53 20.59 -10.24
C GLY A 469 17.11 21.06 -11.64
N HIS A 470 17.60 20.42 -12.71
CA HIS A 470 17.28 20.73 -14.10
C HIS A 470 17.63 22.16 -14.55
N LEU A 471 18.47 22.86 -13.80
CA LEU A 471 18.96 24.19 -14.15
C LEU A 471 20.09 24.08 -15.20
N ASP A 472 20.26 25.07 -16.06
CA ASP A 472 21.35 25.03 -17.06
C ASP A 472 22.72 24.87 -16.38
N ASP A 473 22.92 25.66 -15.31
CA ASP A 473 24.09 25.58 -14.45
C ASP A 473 23.91 24.51 -13.36
N PRO A 474 24.78 23.47 -13.31
CA PRO A 474 24.65 22.40 -12.32
C PRO A 474 24.94 22.83 -10.87
N LEU A 475 25.61 23.96 -10.66
CA LEU A 475 25.87 24.49 -9.32
C LEU A 475 24.73 25.37 -8.79
N ALA A 476 23.87 25.87 -9.68
CA ALA A 476 22.74 26.70 -9.28
C ALA A 476 21.73 25.88 -8.45
N GLY A 477 21.11 26.53 -7.46
CA GLY A 477 20.14 25.89 -6.56
C GLY A 477 20.76 25.23 -5.32
N LEU A 478 22.10 25.14 -5.26
CA LEU A 478 22.80 24.79 -4.02
C LEU A 478 22.61 25.89 -2.95
N PRO A 479 22.72 25.54 -1.65
CA PRO A 479 22.80 26.55 -0.60
C PRO A 479 23.89 27.59 -0.91
N PRO A 480 23.63 28.91 -0.74
CA PRO A 480 24.50 29.98 -1.27
C PRO A 480 25.97 29.86 -0.87
N ALA A 481 26.24 29.47 0.38
CA ALA A 481 27.62 29.29 0.87
C ALA A 481 28.37 28.14 0.16
N ARG A 482 27.67 27.05 -0.21
CA ARG A 482 28.24 25.91 -0.93
C ARG A 482 28.43 26.23 -2.39
N GLU A 483 27.43 26.85 -3.00
CA GLU A 483 27.51 27.31 -4.38
C GLU A 483 28.71 28.23 -4.57
N ALA A 484 28.81 29.28 -3.73
CA ALA A 484 29.93 30.23 -3.78
C ALA A 484 31.28 29.53 -3.59
N LEU A 485 31.37 28.59 -2.63
CA LEU A 485 32.60 27.84 -2.37
C LEU A 485 33.01 26.97 -3.56
N LEU A 486 32.07 26.21 -4.13
CA LEU A 486 32.36 25.34 -5.28
C LEU A 486 32.75 26.17 -6.51
N ARG A 487 32.04 27.27 -6.79
CA ARG A 487 32.40 28.21 -7.87
C ARG A 487 33.78 28.84 -7.68
N GLN A 488 34.11 29.19 -6.44
CA GLN A 488 35.40 29.81 -6.11
C GLN A 488 36.54 28.81 -6.28
N ARG A 489 36.39 27.57 -5.79
CA ARG A 489 37.50 26.61 -5.62
C ARG A 489 37.59 25.52 -6.68
N PHE A 490 36.55 25.28 -7.48
CA PHE A 490 36.52 24.17 -8.44
C PHE A 490 36.18 24.63 -9.87
N LEU A 491 36.58 23.81 -10.84
CA LEU A 491 36.20 23.89 -12.24
C LEU A 491 35.34 22.69 -12.60
N ILE A 492 34.28 22.91 -13.38
CA ILE A 492 33.52 21.83 -14.00
C ILE A 492 34.39 21.23 -15.11
N ARG A 493 34.70 19.93 -15.01
CA ARG A 493 35.52 19.20 -15.98
C ARG A 493 34.72 18.32 -16.91
N HIS A 494 33.75 17.62 -16.34
CA HIS A 494 32.91 16.68 -17.08
C HIS A 494 31.48 16.76 -16.57
N VAL A 495 30.52 16.59 -17.48
CA VAL A 495 29.10 16.51 -17.17
C VAL A 495 28.53 15.32 -17.91
N GLU A 496 28.16 14.28 -17.17
CA GLU A 496 27.44 13.14 -17.71
C GLU A 496 25.94 13.32 -17.44
N ARG A 497 25.10 13.09 -18.45
CA ARG A 497 23.65 13.28 -18.36
C ARG A 497 22.91 11.95 -18.43
N PHE A 498 21.98 11.77 -17.51
CA PHE A 498 21.02 10.68 -17.49
C PHE A 498 19.60 11.27 -17.45
N ASP A 499 18.58 10.41 -17.50
CA ASP A 499 17.19 10.86 -17.40
C ASP A 499 16.93 11.53 -16.02
N ARG A 500 16.73 12.84 -16.08
CA ARG A 500 16.48 13.75 -14.95
C ARG A 500 17.53 13.78 -13.84
N VAL A 501 18.75 13.34 -14.11
CA VAL A 501 19.90 13.48 -13.21
C VAL A 501 21.18 13.68 -14.00
N ARG A 502 22.10 14.48 -13.47
CA ARG A 502 23.44 14.69 -14.02
C ARG A 502 24.49 14.35 -12.97
N VAL A 503 25.61 13.81 -13.44
CA VAL A 503 26.82 13.60 -12.64
C VAL A 503 27.89 14.55 -13.15
N VAL A 504 28.35 15.46 -12.28
CA VAL A 504 29.28 16.53 -12.64
C VAL A 504 30.59 16.33 -11.90
N LEU A 505 31.69 16.22 -12.66
CA LEU A 505 33.03 16.19 -12.09
C LEU A 505 33.53 17.62 -11.87
N LEU A 506 33.81 17.93 -10.61
CA LEU A 506 34.43 19.17 -10.18
C LEU A 506 35.87 18.90 -9.78
N GLU A 507 36.83 19.60 -10.38
CA GLU A 507 38.24 19.55 -10.00
C GLU A 507 38.69 20.84 -9.33
N ARG A 508 39.43 20.72 -8.24
CA ARG A 508 39.95 21.87 -7.50
C ARG A 508 40.88 22.67 -8.41
N LYS A 509 40.69 23.99 -8.43
CA LYS A 509 41.57 24.93 -9.12
C LYS A 509 43.00 24.82 -8.56
N PRO A 510 44.03 24.94 -9.41
CA PRO A 510 45.39 25.09 -8.93
C PRO A 510 45.49 26.31 -8.01
N ALA A 511 46.30 26.18 -6.96
CA ALA A 511 46.48 27.19 -5.93
C ALA A 511 47.11 28.48 -6.47
#